data_AF-A0A257RWB6-F1
#
_entry.id   AF-A0A257RWB6-F1
#
_cell.length_a   1.000
_cell.length_b   1.000
_cell.length_c   1.000
_cell.angle_alpha   90.00
_cell.angle_beta   90.00
_cell.angle_gamma   90.00
#
_symmetry.space_group_name_H-M   'P 1'
#
loop_
_entity.id
_entity.type
_entity.pdbx_description
1 polymer ?
#
loop_
_entity_poly.entity_id
_entity_poly.type
_entity_poly.pdbx_seq_one_letter_code
_entity_poly.pdbx_strand_id
1 'polypeptide(L)'
;RDVREMKRANFGECFAKSSAAIVLSGFGLTPRANAVALNWNPSTLLHGFTRGGVVDLAVPGVASHLQLVTAIVASGHYEVTLSAITNEWPSTKGFFNSLVSTLLSRITSTSAQAA
;
A
#
# COMPACT_ATOMS: atom_id res chain seq x y z
N ARG A 1 2.17 18.02 -9.63
CA ARG A 1 3.61 17.67 -9.88
C ARG A 1 4.03 16.46 -9.04
N ASP A 2 3.11 15.95 -8.23
CA ASP A 2 3.41 15.29 -6.96
C ASP A 2 3.48 13.77 -7.11
N VAL A 3 2.76 13.20 -8.08
CA VAL A 3 2.85 11.75 -8.40
C VAL A 3 4.08 11.36 -9.24
N ARG A 4 4.99 12.29 -9.58
CA ARG A 4 6.12 11.99 -10.49
C ARG A 4 7.07 10.97 -9.90
N GLU A 5 7.38 11.09 -8.61
CA GLU A 5 8.20 10.12 -7.90
C GLU A 5 7.50 8.77 -7.77
N MET A 6 6.20 8.81 -7.45
CA MET A 6 5.37 7.61 -7.29
C MET A 6 5.19 6.82 -8.60
N LYS A 7 5.41 7.46 -9.76
CA LYS A 7 5.33 6.83 -11.09
C LYS A 7 6.57 6.03 -11.48
N ARG A 8 7.64 6.05 -10.68
CA ARG A 8 8.85 5.24 -10.94
C ARG A 8 8.49 3.76 -10.93
N ALA A 9 9.14 2.96 -11.79
CA ALA A 9 8.82 1.55 -11.98
C ALA A 9 8.84 0.74 -10.67
N ASN A 10 9.79 1.02 -9.77
CA ASN A 10 9.98 0.30 -8.52
C ASN A 10 9.47 1.03 -7.29
N PHE A 11 8.65 2.08 -7.48
CA PHE A 11 8.15 2.86 -6.35
C PHE A 11 7.40 1.99 -5.35
N GLY A 12 6.53 1.09 -5.83
CA GLY A 12 5.71 0.24 -4.98
C GLY A 12 6.54 -0.68 -4.08
N GLU A 13 7.55 -1.32 -4.65
CA GLU A 13 8.50 -2.16 -3.90
C GLU A 13 9.28 -1.37 -2.85
N CYS A 14 9.84 -0.23 -3.23
CA CYS A 14 10.57 0.65 -2.32
C CYS A 14 9.66 1.16 -1.19
N PHE A 15 8.42 1.52 -1.52
CA PHE A 15 7.44 2.01 -0.57
C PHE A 15 7.07 0.92 0.43
N ALA A 16 6.74 -0.29 -0.04
CA ALA A 16 6.43 -1.43 0.83
C ALA A 16 7.60 -1.80 1.75
N LYS A 17 8.83 -1.86 1.22
CA LYS A 17 10.04 -2.12 2.02
C LYS A 17 10.26 -1.05 3.09
N SER A 18 10.07 0.22 2.75
CA SER A 18 10.23 1.33 3.70
C SER A 18 9.17 1.29 4.79
N SER A 19 7.90 1.02 4.43
CA SER A 19 6.82 0.83 5.41
C SER A 19 7.07 -0.38 6.31
N ALA A 20 7.59 -1.49 5.78
CA ALA A 20 7.96 -2.65 6.59
C ALA A 20 9.10 -2.33 7.56
N ALA A 21 10.07 -1.51 7.15
CA ALA A 21 11.14 -1.04 8.05
C ALA A 21 10.58 -0.25 9.22
N ILE A 22 9.60 0.63 8.97
CA ILE A 22 8.93 1.39 10.03
C ILE A 22 8.20 0.44 11.00
N VAL A 23 7.40 -0.49 10.48
CA VAL A 23 6.68 -1.47 11.32
C VAL A 23 7.65 -2.28 12.17
N LEU A 24 8.72 -2.81 11.58
CA LEU A 24 9.72 -3.62 12.28
C LEU A 24 10.55 -2.82 13.28
N SER A 25 10.80 -1.53 13.03
CA SER A 25 11.52 -0.66 13.96
C SER A 25 10.80 -0.53 15.31
N GLY A 26 9.47 -0.60 15.32
CA GLY A 26 8.66 -0.64 16.54
C GLY A 26 8.93 -1.88 17.41
N PHE A 27 9.50 -2.94 16.83
CA PHE A 27 9.95 -4.14 17.52
C PHE A 27 11.46 -4.17 17.76
N GLY A 28 12.19 -3.09 17.45
CA GLY A 28 13.65 -3.06 17.50
C GLY A 28 14.33 -3.89 16.41
N LEU A 29 13.66 -4.09 15.27
CA LEU A 29 14.12 -4.95 14.18
C LEU A 29 14.32 -4.19 12.89
N THR A 30 15.07 -4.80 11.97
CA THR A 30 15.23 -4.33 10.59
C THR A 30 14.65 -5.34 9.61
N PRO A 31 14.14 -4.91 8.43
CA PRO A 31 13.74 -5.84 7.38
C PRO A 31 14.90 -6.75 6.99
N ARG A 32 14.58 -7.98 6.56
CA ARG A 32 15.57 -8.87 5.95
C ARG A 32 16.12 -8.20 4.68
N ALA A 33 17.43 -8.24 4.48
CA ALA A 33 18.09 -7.64 3.31
C ALA A 33 17.48 -8.13 1.98
N ASN A 34 17.05 -9.39 1.95
CA ASN A 34 16.47 -10.05 0.78
C ASN A 34 14.95 -10.20 0.88
N ALA A 35 14.26 -9.36 1.66
CA ALA A 35 12.80 -9.38 1.70
C ALA A 35 12.24 -9.21 0.28
N VAL A 36 11.49 -10.21 -0.18
CA VAL A 36 10.85 -10.19 -1.48
C VAL A 36 9.77 -9.11 -1.43
N ALA A 37 9.90 -8.12 -2.32
CA ALA A 37 8.89 -7.12 -2.53
C ALA A 37 8.44 -7.15 -3.98
N LEU A 38 7.16 -6.89 -4.20
CA LEU A 38 6.54 -6.88 -5.51
C LEU A 38 5.83 -5.55 -5.71
N ASN A 39 5.99 -4.98 -6.90
CA ASN A 39 5.14 -3.87 -7.32
C ASN A 39 3.70 -4.36 -7.49
N TRP A 40 2.75 -3.56 -7.00
CA TRP A 40 1.33 -3.76 -7.20
C TRP A 40 0.72 -2.51 -7.82
N ASN A 41 -0.02 -2.69 -8.90
CA ASN A 41 -0.82 -1.64 -9.53
C ASN A 41 -2.30 -1.95 -9.29
N PRO A 42 -2.95 -1.33 -8.30
CA PRO A 42 -4.37 -1.56 -8.04
C PRO A 42 -5.21 -1.18 -9.26
N SER A 43 -6.10 -2.07 -9.69
CA SER A 43 -7.10 -1.75 -10.71
C SER A 43 -8.26 -1.03 -10.05
N THR A 44 -8.46 0.25 -10.34
CA THR A 44 -9.56 1.04 -9.79
C THR A 44 -10.66 1.28 -10.82
N LEU A 45 -11.90 1.39 -10.34
CA LEU A 45 -13.06 1.73 -11.17
C LEU A 45 -13.11 3.22 -11.55
N LEU A 46 -12.31 4.06 -10.89
CA LEU A 46 -12.29 5.51 -11.06
C LEU A 46 -10.94 5.98 -11.60
N HIS A 47 -10.95 7.11 -12.30
CA HIS A 47 -9.75 7.80 -12.73
C HIS A 47 -9.06 8.46 -11.54
N GLY A 48 -7.82 8.03 -11.26
CA GLY A 48 -7.00 8.56 -10.17
C GLY A 48 -5.63 7.90 -10.16
N PHE A 49 -4.76 8.38 -9.28
CA PHE A 49 -3.43 7.77 -9.13
C PHE A 49 -3.47 6.74 -8.00
N THR A 50 -3.09 5.50 -8.33
CA THR A 50 -2.84 4.47 -7.32
C THR A 50 -1.56 3.73 -7.64
N ARG A 51 -0.78 3.43 -6.60
CA ARG A 51 0.38 2.53 -6.67
C ARG A 51 0.54 1.85 -5.34
N GLY A 52 1.08 0.65 -5.34
CA GLY A 52 1.33 -0.08 -4.11
C GLY A 52 2.44 -1.08 -4.26
N GLY A 53 2.74 -1.75 -3.16
CA GLY A 53 3.63 -2.88 -3.14
C GLY A 53 3.26 -3.83 -2.04
N VAL A 54 3.80 -5.03 -2.16
CA VAL A 54 3.66 -6.09 -1.18
C VAL A 54 5.05 -6.54 -0.81
N VAL A 55 5.31 -6.70 0.48
CA VAL A 55 6.60 -7.20 0.97
C VAL A 55 6.39 -8.22 2.08
N ASP A 56 7.22 -9.25 2.09
CA ASP A 56 7.21 -10.20 3.20
C ASP A 56 7.61 -9.53 4.51
N LEU A 57 6.88 -9.86 5.58
CA LEU A 57 7.07 -9.34 6.92
C LEU A 57 7.37 -10.49 7.87
N ALA A 58 8.54 -10.45 8.52
CA ALA A 58 8.91 -11.44 9.53
C ALA A 58 8.88 -10.79 10.91
N VAL A 59 7.86 -11.14 11.71
CA VAL A 59 7.67 -10.63 13.07
C VAL A 59 8.04 -11.74 14.07
N PRO A 60 8.87 -11.47 15.11
CA PRO A 60 9.21 -12.47 16.11
C PRO A 60 7.98 -13.00 16.84
N GLY A 61 7.98 -14.30 17.13
CA GLY A 61 6.84 -14.95 17.78
C GLY A 61 5.66 -15.24 16.85
N VAL A 62 5.70 -14.80 15.58
CA VAL A 62 4.70 -15.13 14.57
C VAL A 62 5.26 -16.18 13.61
N ALA A 63 4.73 -17.41 13.71
CA ALA A 63 5.17 -18.52 12.87
C ALA A 63 4.54 -18.50 11.46
N SER A 64 3.39 -17.83 11.30
CA SER A 64 2.73 -17.72 9.99
C SER A 64 3.51 -16.78 9.08
N HIS A 65 3.53 -17.08 7.79
CA HIS A 65 3.97 -16.14 6.77
C HIS A 65 3.07 -14.92 6.78
N LEU A 66 3.67 -13.73 6.88
CA LEU A 66 2.96 -12.45 6.83
C LEU A 66 3.53 -11.62 5.68
N GLN A 67 2.65 -10.82 5.09
CA GLN A 67 2.97 -9.88 4.05
C GLN A 67 2.35 -8.54 4.39
N LEU A 68 3.17 -7.49 4.34
CA LEU A 68 2.71 -6.11 4.41
C LEU A 68 2.31 -5.67 3.01
N VAL A 69 1.04 -5.32 2.85
CA VAL A 69 0.50 -4.69 1.65
C VAL A 69 0.38 -3.20 1.93
N THR A 70 0.93 -2.37 1.05
CA THR A 70 0.74 -0.92 1.10
C THR A 70 0.30 -0.39 -0.24
N ALA A 71 -0.57 0.60 -0.25
CA ALA A 71 -0.97 1.36 -1.43
C ALA A 71 -1.09 2.84 -1.10
N ILE A 72 -0.57 3.66 -1.99
CA ILE A 72 -0.82 5.09 -2.04
C ILE A 72 -1.94 5.36 -3.05
N VAL A 73 -2.87 6.22 -2.64
CA VAL A 73 -4.00 6.70 -3.44
C VAL A 73 -3.93 8.21 -3.44
N ALA A 74 -3.88 8.84 -4.61
CA ALA A 74 -3.77 10.28 -4.73
C ALA A 74 -4.73 10.84 -5.79
N SER A 75 -5.33 11.99 -5.46
CA SER A 75 -6.18 12.78 -6.36
C SER A 75 -6.20 14.24 -5.91
N GLY A 76 -5.93 15.18 -6.81
CA GLY A 76 -5.83 16.60 -6.48
C GLY A 76 -4.75 16.85 -5.41
N HIS A 77 -5.14 17.46 -4.29
CA HIS A 77 -4.28 17.69 -3.11
C HIS A 77 -4.39 16.60 -2.04
N TYR A 78 -5.20 15.56 -2.23
CA TYR A 78 -5.35 14.47 -1.29
C TYR A 78 -4.40 13.31 -1.60
N GLU A 79 -3.77 12.79 -0.55
CA GLU A 79 -2.95 11.58 -0.57
C GLU A 79 -3.30 10.71 0.63
N VAL A 80 -3.60 9.44 0.38
CA VAL A 80 -3.95 8.46 1.41
C VAL A 80 -3.06 7.24 1.24
N THR A 81 -2.44 6.81 2.32
CA THR A 81 -1.73 5.52 2.39
C THR A 81 -2.62 4.51 3.10
N LEU A 82 -2.94 3.43 2.40
CA LEU A 82 -3.56 2.23 2.97
C LEU A 82 -2.45 1.21 3.24
N SER A 83 -2.38 0.69 4.47
CA SER A 83 -1.47 -0.40 4.80
C SER A 83 -2.20 -1.47 5.61
N ALA A 84 -1.86 -2.72 5.37
CA ALA A 84 -2.41 -3.85 6.10
C ALA A 84 -1.48 -5.05 6.04
N ILE A 85 -1.66 -5.95 7.00
CA ILE A 85 -0.92 -7.20 7.08
C ILE A 85 -1.87 -8.34 6.71
N THR A 86 -1.43 -9.21 5.81
CA THR A 86 -2.15 -10.42 5.41
C THR A 86 -1.23 -11.63 5.47
N ASN A 87 -1.77 -12.81 5.67
CA ASN A 87 -1.05 -14.07 5.57
C ASN A 87 -1.17 -14.71 4.18
N GLU A 88 -2.03 -14.18 3.29
CA GLU A 88 -2.24 -14.70 1.94
C GLU A 88 -2.61 -13.55 0.99
N TRP A 89 -1.61 -12.93 0.35
CA TRP A 89 -1.86 -11.85 -0.59
C TRP A 89 -2.73 -12.25 -1.79
N PRO A 90 -2.52 -13.40 -2.47
CA PRO A 90 -3.29 -13.74 -3.66
C PRO A 90 -4.80 -13.80 -3.43
N SER A 91 -5.26 -14.36 -2.31
CA SER A 91 -6.68 -14.48 -1.97
C SER A 91 -7.29 -13.15 -1.52
N THR A 92 -6.51 -12.30 -0.84
CA THR A 92 -6.98 -11.01 -0.31
C THR A 92 -6.89 -9.84 -1.29
N LYS A 93 -6.15 -9.97 -2.40
CA LYS A 93 -5.93 -8.92 -3.40
C LYS A 93 -7.22 -8.27 -3.92
N GLY A 94 -8.28 -9.06 -4.15
CA GLY A 94 -9.57 -8.55 -4.60
C GLY A 94 -10.21 -7.58 -3.60
N PHE A 95 -10.17 -7.93 -2.32
CA PHE A 95 -10.65 -7.07 -1.23
C PHE A 95 -9.85 -5.76 -1.15
N PHE A 96 -8.53 -5.81 -1.26
CA PHE A 96 -7.68 -4.62 -1.27
C PHE A 96 -7.95 -3.70 -2.47
N ASN A 97 -8.18 -4.25 -3.67
CA ASN A 97 -8.61 -3.46 -4.83
C ASN A 97 -9.92 -2.72 -4.56
N SER A 98 -10.89 -3.35 -3.89
CA SER A 98 -12.15 -2.72 -3.50
C SER A 98 -11.91 -1.58 -2.51
N LEU A 99 -11.10 -1.78 -1.47
CA LEU A 99 -10.74 -0.73 -0.52
C LEU A 99 -10.07 0.47 -1.19
N VAL A 100 -9.09 0.22 -2.06
CA VAL A 100 -8.41 1.27 -2.82
C VAL A 100 -9.39 2.02 -3.72
N SER A 101 -10.31 1.32 -4.37
CA SER A 101 -11.36 1.96 -5.18
C SER A 101 -12.33 2.80 -4.34
N THR A 102 -12.71 2.33 -3.16
CA THR A 102 -13.55 3.08 -2.21
C THR A 102 -12.84 4.33 -1.70
N LEU A 103 -11.56 4.23 -1.33
CA LEU A 103 -10.76 5.37 -0.91
C LEU A 103 -10.62 6.38 -2.04
N LEU A 104 -10.31 5.91 -3.26
CA LEU A 104 -10.22 6.77 -4.42
C LEU A 104 -11.55 7.49 -4.68
N SER A 105 -12.66 6.77 -4.61
CA SER A 105 -14.02 7.34 -4.73
C SER A 105 -14.25 8.47 -3.75
N ARG A 106 -13.94 8.24 -2.46
CA ARG A 106 -14.10 9.24 -1.41
C ARG A 106 -13.25 10.48 -1.65
N ILE A 107 -11.99 10.34 -2.05
CA ILE A 107 -11.12 11.51 -2.29
C ILE A 107 -11.45 12.25 -3.60
N THR A 108 -12.04 11.56 -4.59
CA THR A 108 -12.49 12.19 -5.84
C THR A 108 -13.88 12.82 -5.75
N SER A 109 -14.74 12.29 -4.88
CA SER A 109 -16.12 12.76 -4.68
C SER A 109 -16.10 14.05 -3.86
N THR A 110 -15.93 15.19 -4.55
CA THR A 110 -15.95 16.54 -3.96
C THR A 110 -17.35 17.05 -3.62
N SER A 111 -18.32 16.17 -3.34
CA SER A 111 -19.63 16.55 -2.79
C SER A 111 -19.64 16.55 -1.26
N ALA A 112 -18.63 17.12 -0.62
CA ALA A 112 -18.81 17.66 0.72
C ALA A 112 -19.35 19.09 0.57
N GLN A 113 -20.59 19.21 0.11
CA GLN A 113 -21.38 20.39 0.44
C GLN A 113 -21.61 20.29 1.93
N ALA A 114 -20.92 21.14 2.70
CA ALA A 114 -21.35 21.44 4.05
C ALA A 114 -22.81 21.92 3.95
N ALA A 115 -23.73 21.11 4.47
CA ALA A 115 -25.13 21.49 4.64
C ALA A 115 -25.25 22.39 5.87
#